data_AF-A0A138AEJ0-F1
#
_entry.id   AF-A0A138AEJ0-F1
#
_cell.length_a   1.000
_cell.length_b   1.000
_cell.length_c   1.000
_cell.angle_alpha   90.00
_cell.angle_beta   90.00
_cell.angle_gamma   90.00
#
_symmetry.space_group_name_H-M   'P 1'
#
loop_
_entity.id
_entity.type
_entity.pdbx_description
1 polymer ?
#
loop_
_entity_poly.entity_id
_entity_poly.type
_entity_poly.pdbx_seq_one_letter_code
_entity_poly.pdbx_strand_id
1 'polypeptide(L)'
;MTAVTGPVRRTSPFLDTARFALNELSDYRFPITLRGMPYECWRCNEKCLVPWLVHTRYWNADGRKHQHDSEMITSEKALPYIQEFLHTSGDKEYAQTIMPRRSKTMRTTYLSHGCRRCDALFGDFPLGDTWFDEFVMKWGTEPVEVSKSKLPVIATLDRPYLEWAAMSMYYQDQVIECEEAYDRQQGKT
;
A
#
# COMPACT_ATOMS: atom_id res chain seq x y z
N MET A 1 -2.99 39.36 8.78
CA MET A 1 -4.22 38.59 9.10
C MET A 1 -3.78 37.38 9.90
N THR A 2 -4.11 37.33 11.18
CA THR A 2 -3.77 36.22 12.09
C THR A 2 -4.75 35.07 11.84
N ALA A 3 -4.25 33.92 11.41
CA ALA A 3 -5.07 32.72 11.24
C ALA A 3 -5.64 32.31 12.60
N VAL A 4 -6.96 32.23 12.71
CA VAL A 4 -7.63 31.75 13.92
C VAL A 4 -7.57 30.23 13.92
N THR A 5 -6.55 29.67 14.55
CA THR A 5 -6.45 28.24 14.84
C THR A 5 -7.17 27.95 16.16
N GLY A 6 -8.45 27.58 16.08
CA GLY A 6 -9.25 27.13 17.22
C GLY A 6 -9.96 25.82 16.90
N PRO A 7 -10.29 24.98 17.90
CA PRO A 7 -10.96 23.71 17.66
C PRO A 7 -12.33 23.94 16.99
N VAL A 8 -12.70 23.06 16.06
CA VAL A 8 -14.02 23.08 15.42
C VAL A 8 -15.08 22.96 16.51
N ARG A 9 -15.97 23.95 16.61
CA ARG A 9 -17.05 23.94 17.59
C ARG A 9 -17.99 22.77 17.28
N ARG A 10 -18.36 21.99 18.30
CA ARG A 10 -19.26 20.82 18.18
C ARG A 10 -20.63 21.13 17.57
N THR A 11 -21.06 22.38 17.61
CA THR A 11 -22.33 22.87 17.04
C THR A 11 -22.16 23.50 15.65
N SER A 12 -21.00 23.34 15.02
CA SER A 12 -20.77 23.89 13.69
C SER A 12 -21.61 23.13 12.66
N PRO A 13 -22.41 23.81 11.80
CA PRO A 13 -23.13 23.14 10.71
C PRO A 13 -22.19 22.45 9.72
N PHE A 14 -20.92 22.85 9.68
CA PHE A 14 -19.88 22.12 8.96
C PHE A 14 -19.73 20.68 9.45
N LEU A 15 -19.89 20.39 10.74
CA LEU A 15 -19.76 19.03 11.27
C LEU A 15 -20.90 18.12 10.81
N ASP A 16 -22.10 18.67 10.61
CA ASP A 16 -23.23 17.91 10.06
C ASP A 16 -22.99 17.60 8.58
N THR A 17 -22.55 18.59 7.80
CA THR A 17 -22.16 18.38 6.39
C THR A 17 -20.99 17.39 6.27
N ALA A 18 -19.97 17.51 7.12
CA ALA A 18 -18.83 16.61 7.14
C ALA A 18 -19.24 15.19 7.51
N ARG A 19 -20.12 15.02 8.51
CA ARG A 19 -20.66 13.70 8.88
C ARG A 19 -21.47 13.09 7.74
N PHE A 20 -22.33 13.87 7.10
CA PHE A 20 -23.08 13.42 5.92
C PHE A 20 -22.13 12.97 4.81
N ALA A 21 -21.14 13.80 4.45
CA ALA A 21 -20.16 13.45 3.41
C ALA A 21 -19.33 12.21 3.77
N LEU A 22 -18.92 12.06 5.03
CA LEU A 22 -18.20 10.87 5.50
C LEU A 22 -19.05 9.61 5.43
N ASN A 23 -20.34 9.70 5.76
CA ASN A 23 -21.26 8.57 5.63
C ASN A 23 -21.43 8.18 4.15
N GLU A 24 -21.67 9.14 3.26
CA GLU A 24 -21.77 8.88 1.82
C GLU A 24 -20.48 8.29 1.25
N LEU A 25 -19.31 8.80 1.67
CA LEU A 25 -18.01 8.25 1.26
C LEU A 25 -17.71 6.87 1.86
N SER A 26 -18.31 6.53 3.00
CA SER A 26 -18.22 5.19 3.59
C SER A 26 -19.07 4.16 2.84
N ASP A 27 -20.14 4.61 2.18
CA ASP A 27 -20.99 3.76 1.35
C ASP A 27 -20.52 3.73 -0.11
N TYR A 28 -19.78 4.75 -0.56
CA TYR A 28 -19.19 4.77 -1.90
C TYR A 28 -18.11 3.69 -2.05
N ARG A 29 -18.48 2.62 -2.75
CA ARG A 29 -17.61 1.48 -3.04
C ARG A 29 -17.04 1.54 -4.44
N PHE A 30 -15.81 1.09 -4.58
CA PHE A 30 -15.17 0.94 -5.87
C PHE A 30 -14.16 -0.23 -5.84
N PRO A 31 -13.76 -0.75 -7.01
CA PRO A 31 -12.86 -1.89 -7.08
C PRO A 31 -11.44 -1.50 -6.65
N ILE A 32 -10.96 -2.11 -5.56
CA ILE A 32 -9.56 -2.10 -5.16
C ILE A 32 -8.95 -3.44 -5.54
N THR A 33 -7.76 -3.41 -6.12
CA THR A 33 -7.09 -4.63 -6.60
C THR A 33 -5.73 -4.81 -5.96
N LEU A 34 -5.56 -5.97 -5.32
CA LEU A 34 -4.30 -6.47 -4.82
C LEU A 34 -3.59 -7.27 -5.91
N ARG A 35 -2.35 -6.89 -6.19
CA ARG A 35 -1.46 -7.59 -7.12
C ARG A 35 -0.27 -8.16 -6.40
N GLY A 36 0.21 -9.28 -6.91
CA GLY A 36 1.37 -9.95 -6.36
C GLY A 36 2.53 -10.01 -7.32
N MET A 37 3.71 -10.15 -6.76
CA MET A 37 4.95 -10.39 -7.47
C MET A 37 5.25 -11.90 -7.47
N PRO A 38 5.44 -12.51 -8.65
CA PRO A 38 5.93 -13.88 -8.73
C PRO A 38 7.28 -14.00 -8.02
N TYR A 39 7.39 -14.94 -7.08
CA TYR A 39 8.62 -15.13 -6.33
C TYR A 39 8.81 -16.61 -5.99
N GLU A 40 9.99 -17.16 -6.26
CA GLU A 40 10.31 -18.53 -5.91
C GLU A 40 11.01 -18.58 -4.55
N CYS A 41 10.45 -19.34 -3.62
CA CYS A 41 10.98 -19.44 -2.27
C CYS A 41 12.37 -20.08 -2.25
N TRP A 42 13.40 -19.33 -1.84
CA TRP A 42 14.77 -19.86 -1.71
C TRP A 42 14.91 -21.09 -0.78
N ARG A 43 13.96 -21.30 0.15
CA ARG A 43 14.01 -22.41 1.11
C ARG A 43 13.29 -23.66 0.62
N CYS A 44 12.11 -23.52 0.04
CA CYS A 44 11.25 -24.66 -0.31
C CYS A 44 10.86 -24.73 -1.79
N ASN A 45 11.36 -23.80 -2.61
CA ASN A 45 11.09 -23.66 -4.05
C ASN A 45 9.61 -23.49 -4.40
N GLU A 46 8.77 -23.15 -3.42
CA GLU A 46 7.38 -22.82 -3.65
C GLU A 46 7.28 -21.54 -4.49
N LYS A 47 6.53 -21.59 -5.59
CA LYS A 47 6.23 -20.42 -6.41
C LYS A 47 5.08 -19.65 -5.76
N CYS A 48 5.43 -18.54 -5.13
CA CYS A 48 4.51 -17.67 -4.44
C CYS A 48 4.12 -16.49 -5.34
N LEU A 49 2.91 -15.99 -5.15
CA LEU A 49 2.49 -14.71 -5.70
C LEU A 49 2.42 -13.71 -4.55
N VAL A 50 3.55 -13.04 -4.28
CA VAL A 50 3.77 -12.24 -3.07
C VAL A 50 3.00 -10.92 -3.14
N PRO A 51 2.06 -10.62 -2.23
CA PRO A 51 1.31 -9.37 -2.20
C PRO A 51 2.28 -8.18 -2.23
N TRP A 52 2.20 -7.34 -3.26
CA TRP A 52 3.21 -6.28 -3.44
C TRP A 52 2.61 -4.91 -3.71
N LEU A 53 1.50 -4.85 -4.46
CA LEU A 53 0.92 -3.59 -4.92
C LEU A 53 -0.59 -3.60 -4.72
N VAL A 54 -1.12 -2.61 -4.02
CA VAL A 54 -2.54 -2.29 -4.05
C VAL A 54 -2.75 -1.14 -5.01
N HIS A 55 -3.77 -1.23 -5.86
CA HIS A 55 -4.12 -0.10 -6.72
C HIS A 55 -5.62 0.06 -6.90
N THR A 56 -5.98 1.28 -7.26
CA THR A 56 -7.35 1.67 -7.56
C THR A 56 -7.45 2.13 -9.00
N ARG A 57 -8.67 2.05 -9.52
CA ARG A 57 -9.10 2.73 -10.73
C ARG A 57 -10.35 3.51 -10.37
N TYR A 58 -10.23 4.82 -10.19
CA TYR A 58 -11.39 5.69 -10.01
C TYR A 58 -11.48 6.72 -11.13
N TRP A 59 -12.68 7.28 -11.29
CA TRP A 59 -12.94 8.35 -12.24
C TRP A 59 -12.54 9.68 -11.63
N ASN A 60 -11.82 10.51 -12.36
CA ASN A 60 -11.73 11.92 -12.02
C ASN A 60 -13.13 12.52 -11.94
N ALA A 61 -13.32 13.53 -11.09
CA ALA A 61 -14.59 14.25 -10.97
C ALA A 61 -15.09 14.85 -12.30
N ASP A 62 -14.20 15.01 -13.28
CA ASP A 62 -14.53 15.48 -14.64
C ASP A 62 -14.93 14.36 -15.61
N GLY A 63 -14.89 13.09 -15.19
CA GLY A 63 -15.25 11.91 -15.98
C GLY A 63 -14.29 11.59 -17.13
N ARG A 64 -13.14 12.28 -17.24
CA ARG A 64 -12.32 12.26 -18.47
C ARG A 64 -11.04 11.44 -18.37
N LYS A 65 -10.57 11.08 -17.17
CA LYS A 65 -9.43 10.19 -16.99
C LYS A 65 -9.62 9.30 -15.76
N HIS A 66 -9.06 8.09 -15.84
CA HIS A 66 -8.82 7.28 -14.66
C HIS A 66 -7.60 7.85 -13.93
N GLN A 67 -7.78 8.37 -12.72
CA GLN A 67 -6.63 8.55 -11.84
C GLN A 67 -6.37 7.22 -11.14
N HIS A 68 -5.10 6.86 -11.18
CA HIS A 68 -4.60 5.57 -10.81
C HIS A 68 -3.74 5.75 -9.57
N ASP A 69 -4.33 5.52 -8.41
CA ASP A 69 -3.59 5.54 -7.16
C ASP A 69 -3.03 4.14 -6.86
N SER A 70 -1.83 4.04 -6.30
CA SER A 70 -1.21 2.77 -5.98
C SER A 70 -0.20 2.86 -4.88
N GLU A 71 -0.19 1.85 -4.02
CA GLU A 71 0.67 1.76 -2.86
C GLU A 71 1.40 0.43 -2.83
N MET A 72 2.69 0.48 -2.48
CA MET A 72 3.53 -0.71 -2.29
C MET A 72 3.41 -1.23 -0.86
N ILE A 73 3.35 -2.54 -0.70
CA ILE A 73 3.18 -3.19 0.61
C ILE A 73 4.57 -3.44 1.24
N THR A 74 5.18 -2.37 1.73
CA THR A 74 6.54 -2.39 2.32
C THR A 74 6.55 -1.98 3.80
N SER A 75 5.39 -1.66 4.37
CA SER A 75 5.27 -1.05 5.69
C SER A 75 4.40 -1.87 6.62
N GLU A 76 4.84 -2.00 7.88
CA GLU A 76 4.04 -2.61 8.95
C GLU A 76 2.67 -1.95 9.12
N LYS A 77 2.54 -0.67 8.76
CA LYS A 77 1.26 0.06 8.82
C LYS A 77 0.20 -0.53 7.87
N ALA A 78 0.63 -1.14 6.76
CA ALA A 78 -0.26 -1.76 5.79
C ALA A 78 -0.69 -3.18 6.15
N LEU A 79 -0.06 -3.77 7.17
CA LEU A 79 -0.29 -5.15 7.58
C LEU A 79 -1.76 -5.46 7.87
N PRO A 80 -2.50 -4.69 8.71
CA PRO A 80 -3.88 -5.03 9.03
C PRO A 80 -4.77 -5.04 7.79
N TYR A 81 -4.54 -4.08 6.88
CA TYR A 81 -5.30 -3.96 5.64
C TYR A 81 -5.03 -5.14 4.70
N ILE A 82 -3.77 -5.52 4.49
CA ILE A 82 -3.43 -6.64 3.60
C ILE A 82 -3.88 -7.99 4.16
N GLN A 83 -3.76 -8.18 5.48
CA GLN A 83 -4.25 -9.41 6.12
C GLN A 83 -5.75 -9.55 5.98
N GLU A 84 -6.51 -8.46 6.20
CA GLU A 84 -7.95 -8.48 6.02
C GLU A 84 -8.32 -8.66 4.54
N PHE A 85 -7.63 -7.98 3.61
CA PHE A 85 -7.88 -8.11 2.17
C PHE A 85 -7.72 -9.57 1.72
N LEU A 86 -6.62 -10.22 2.09
CA LEU A 86 -6.36 -11.63 1.78
C LEU A 86 -7.35 -12.58 2.46
N HIS A 87 -7.71 -12.28 3.72
CA HIS A 87 -8.72 -13.06 4.43
C HIS A 87 -10.05 -13.03 3.70
N THR A 88 -10.48 -11.85 3.25
CA THR A 88 -11.73 -11.61 2.53
C THR A 88 -11.69 -12.20 1.12
N SER A 89 -10.53 -12.23 0.48
CA SER A 89 -10.35 -12.92 -0.82
C SER A 89 -10.18 -14.45 -0.70
N GLY A 90 -10.17 -14.99 0.53
CA GLY A 90 -10.12 -16.44 0.79
C GLY A 90 -8.74 -17.03 1.06
N ASP A 91 -7.66 -16.25 1.02
CA ASP A 91 -6.28 -16.74 1.26
C ASP A 91 -5.83 -16.51 2.72
N LYS A 92 -6.62 -17.05 3.65
CA LYS A 92 -6.46 -16.84 5.10
C LYS A 92 -5.14 -17.37 5.64
N GLU A 93 -4.65 -18.46 5.07
CA GLU A 93 -3.38 -19.08 5.47
C GLU A 93 -2.22 -18.19 5.06
N TYR A 94 -2.27 -17.61 3.86
CA TYR A 94 -1.19 -16.73 3.40
C TYR A 94 -1.15 -15.42 4.19
N ALA A 95 -2.31 -14.87 4.56
CA ALA A 95 -2.38 -13.67 5.42
C ALA A 95 -1.57 -13.82 6.74
N GLN A 96 -1.48 -15.03 7.29
CA GLN A 96 -0.77 -15.29 8.54
C GLN A 96 0.75 -15.28 8.39
N THR A 97 1.31 -15.43 7.19
CA THR A 97 2.76 -15.42 6.98
C THR A 97 3.32 -14.00 6.88
N ILE A 98 2.44 -13.04 6.53
CA ILE A 98 2.75 -11.62 6.45
C ILE A 98 2.75 -11.06 7.85
N MET A 99 3.91 -10.64 8.35
CA MET A 99 4.06 -10.12 9.71
C MET A 99 5.36 -9.32 9.88
N PRO A 100 5.46 -8.45 10.91
CA PRO A 100 6.69 -7.78 11.27
C PRO A 100 7.73 -8.79 11.73
N ARG A 101 8.96 -8.66 11.25
CA ARG A 101 10.07 -9.51 11.67
C ARG A 101 11.29 -8.67 12.00
N ARG A 102 11.98 -9.07 13.06
CA ARG A 102 13.17 -8.37 13.52
C ARG A 102 14.43 -8.91 12.83
N SER A 103 15.13 -8.03 12.13
CA SER A 103 16.48 -8.31 11.62
C SER A 103 17.51 -8.12 12.73
N LYS A 104 18.24 -9.18 13.08
CA LYS A 104 19.37 -9.07 14.02
C LYS A 104 20.52 -8.25 13.43
N THR A 105 20.78 -8.43 12.14
CA THR A 105 21.86 -7.76 11.41
C THR A 105 21.61 -6.27 11.26
N MET A 106 20.40 -5.88 10.85
CA MET A 106 20.03 -4.46 10.68
C MET A 106 19.53 -3.82 11.97
N ARG A 107 19.34 -4.60 13.05
CA ARG A 107 18.78 -4.17 14.33
C ARG A 107 17.42 -3.44 14.24
N THR A 108 16.71 -3.63 13.14
CA THR A 108 15.40 -3.02 12.84
C THR A 108 14.33 -4.08 12.64
N THR A 109 13.06 -3.68 12.73
CA THR A 109 11.91 -4.48 12.31
C THR A 109 11.52 -4.07 10.90
N TYR A 110 11.04 -5.03 10.11
CA TYR A 110 10.54 -4.82 8.76
C TYR A 110 9.33 -5.71 8.52
N LEU A 111 8.49 -5.35 7.55
CA LEU A 111 7.41 -6.21 7.11
C LEU A 111 7.98 -7.37 6.31
N SER A 112 7.72 -8.61 6.73
CA SER A 112 8.00 -9.77 5.90
C SER A 112 6.70 -10.35 5.36
N HIS A 113 6.68 -10.66 4.08
CA HIS A 113 5.52 -11.29 3.43
C HIS A 113 5.42 -12.79 3.70
N GLY A 114 6.55 -13.42 4.02
CA GLY A 114 6.63 -14.85 4.28
C GLY A 114 6.34 -15.73 3.05
N CYS A 115 6.89 -16.93 3.04
CA CYS A 115 6.48 -17.96 2.09
C CYS A 115 5.16 -18.59 2.53
N ARG A 116 4.17 -18.66 1.63
CA ARG A 116 2.87 -19.31 1.89
C ARG A 116 2.97 -20.75 2.42
N ARG A 117 4.08 -21.45 2.13
CA ARG A 117 4.27 -22.87 2.46
C ARG A 117 5.18 -23.11 3.66
N CYS A 118 6.31 -22.40 3.75
CA CYS A 118 7.34 -22.67 4.76
C CYS A 118 7.68 -21.47 5.64
N ASP A 119 6.96 -20.36 5.47
CA ASP A 119 7.12 -19.12 6.23
C ASP A 119 8.56 -18.52 6.15
N ALA A 120 9.31 -18.88 5.11
CA ALA A 120 10.62 -18.29 4.86
C ALA A 120 10.52 -16.77 4.63
N LEU A 121 11.53 -16.04 5.10
CA LEU A 121 11.55 -14.59 5.07
C LEU A 121 11.61 -14.07 3.63
N PHE A 122 10.57 -13.34 3.24
CA PHE A 122 10.53 -12.50 2.04
C PHE A 122 10.48 -11.06 2.54
N GLY A 123 11.61 -10.35 2.47
CA GLY A 123 11.74 -8.97 2.95
C GLY A 123 11.76 -7.95 1.82
N ASP A 124 11.64 -6.68 2.16
CA ASP A 124 11.50 -5.59 1.18
C ASP A 124 12.70 -5.43 0.25
N PHE A 125 13.92 -5.74 0.71
CA PHE A 125 15.13 -5.61 -0.12
C PHE A 125 15.14 -6.58 -1.31
N PRO A 126 15.09 -7.92 -1.13
CA PRO A 126 15.06 -8.85 -2.27
C PRO A 126 13.82 -8.67 -3.15
N LEU A 127 12.68 -8.29 -2.55
CA LEU A 127 11.47 -8.03 -3.32
C LEU A 127 11.57 -6.71 -4.10
N GLY A 128 12.20 -5.69 -3.51
CA GLY A 128 12.46 -4.39 -4.09
C GLY A 128 13.45 -4.46 -5.25
N ASP A 129 14.51 -5.26 -5.13
CA ASP A 129 15.45 -5.50 -6.22
C ASP A 129 14.76 -6.21 -7.40
N THR A 130 13.96 -7.26 -7.14
CA THR A 130 13.16 -7.91 -8.20
C THR A 130 12.18 -6.93 -8.84
N TRP A 131 11.51 -6.11 -8.04
CA TRP A 131 10.62 -5.05 -8.53
C TRP A 131 11.35 -4.08 -9.44
N PHE A 132 12.49 -3.57 -8.97
CA PHE A 132 13.28 -2.58 -9.68
C PHE A 132 13.85 -3.19 -10.98
N ASP A 133 14.47 -4.35 -10.93
CA ASP A 133 15.11 -4.96 -12.10
C ASP A 133 14.10 -5.45 -13.14
N GLU A 134 13.05 -6.16 -12.71
CA GLU A 134 12.14 -6.82 -13.65
C GLU A 134 11.02 -5.90 -14.16
N PHE A 135 10.58 -4.95 -13.33
CA PHE A 135 9.40 -4.12 -13.61
C PHE A 135 9.73 -2.64 -13.83
N VAL A 136 10.89 -2.12 -13.36
CA VAL A 136 11.29 -0.70 -13.52
C VAL A 136 12.44 -0.52 -14.52
N MET A 137 13.59 -1.17 -14.34
CA MET A 137 14.84 -0.91 -15.09
C MET A 137 14.95 -1.62 -16.43
N LYS A 138 14.33 -2.79 -16.60
CA LYS A 138 14.35 -3.53 -17.87
C LYS A 138 13.71 -2.77 -19.04
N TRP A 139 13.08 -1.62 -18.80
CA TRP A 139 12.30 -0.87 -19.80
C TRP A 139 12.61 0.62 -19.76
N GLY A 140 13.67 1.00 -20.49
CA GLY A 140 14.23 2.35 -20.50
C GLY A 140 13.27 3.47 -20.96
N THR A 141 13.53 4.65 -20.40
CA THR A 141 13.24 6.01 -20.90
C THR A 141 11.81 6.57 -20.91
N GLU A 142 10.77 5.86 -20.48
CA GLU A 142 9.48 6.50 -20.17
C GLU A 142 8.89 6.00 -18.84
N PRO A 143 8.49 6.90 -17.91
CA PRO A 143 7.74 6.52 -16.72
C PRO A 143 6.31 6.20 -17.16
N VAL A 144 6.11 5.08 -17.84
CA VAL A 144 4.77 4.70 -18.26
C VAL A 144 3.95 4.38 -17.00
N GLU A 145 2.64 4.35 -17.18
CA GLU A 145 1.65 3.74 -16.29
C GLU A 145 1.95 2.21 -16.06
N VAL A 146 3.22 1.77 -16.13
CA VAL A 146 3.75 0.41 -16.41
C VAL A 146 3.57 -0.56 -15.24
N SER A 147 3.46 -0.07 -14.02
CA SER A 147 3.59 -0.92 -12.84
C SER A 147 2.37 -1.83 -12.59
N LYS A 148 1.21 -1.49 -13.17
CA LYS A 148 -0.09 -2.15 -12.85
C LYS A 148 -0.46 -3.27 -13.82
N SER A 149 -0.02 -3.28 -15.07
CA SER A 149 -0.53 -4.24 -16.07
C SER A 149 0.11 -5.63 -16.03
N LYS A 150 1.31 -5.78 -15.44
CA LYS A 150 2.10 -7.01 -15.52
C LYS A 150 2.14 -7.84 -14.23
N LEU A 151 1.94 -7.25 -13.06
CA LEU A 151 1.80 -8.03 -11.83
C LEU A 151 0.46 -8.80 -11.87
N PRO A 152 0.46 -10.13 -11.67
CA PRO A 152 -0.77 -10.89 -11.61
C PRO A 152 -1.71 -10.36 -10.52
N VAL A 153 -3.01 -10.35 -10.83
CA VAL A 153 -4.04 -10.02 -9.84
C VAL A 153 -4.12 -11.18 -8.86
N ILE A 154 -3.98 -10.88 -7.57
CA ILE A 154 -4.32 -11.82 -6.49
C ILE A 154 -5.84 -11.78 -6.31
N ALA A 155 -6.39 -10.59 -6.10
CA ALA A 155 -7.82 -10.38 -5.92
C ALA A 155 -8.23 -8.94 -6.20
N THR A 156 -9.49 -8.77 -6.58
CA THR A 156 -10.19 -7.49 -6.66
C THR A 156 -11.38 -7.54 -5.73
N LEU A 157 -11.52 -6.56 -4.84
CA LEU A 157 -12.62 -6.44 -3.91
C LEU A 157 -13.28 -5.06 -4.06
N ASP A 158 -14.61 -5.02 -4.00
CA ASP A 158 -15.33 -3.76 -3.86
C ASP A 158 -15.25 -3.28 -2.42
N ARG A 159 -14.58 -2.15 -2.21
CA ARG A 159 -14.27 -1.62 -0.87
C ARG A 159 -14.71 -0.15 -0.76
N PRO A 160 -15.09 0.31 0.45
CA PRO A 160 -15.35 1.71 0.73
C PRO A 160 -14.18 2.62 0.35
N TYR A 161 -14.46 3.80 -0.19
CA TYR A 161 -13.41 4.76 -0.54
C TYR A 161 -12.63 5.25 0.66
N LEU A 162 -13.29 5.37 1.81
CA LEU A 162 -12.65 5.80 3.04
C LEU A 162 -11.53 4.84 3.48
N GLU A 163 -11.65 3.54 3.20
CA GLU A 163 -10.59 2.58 3.52
C GLU A 163 -9.35 2.81 2.65
N TRP A 164 -9.54 3.06 1.36
CA TRP A 164 -8.44 3.44 0.47
C TRP A 164 -7.79 4.75 0.89
N ALA A 165 -8.59 5.79 1.12
CA ALA A 165 -8.10 7.10 1.51
C ALA A 165 -7.30 7.05 2.81
N ALA A 166 -7.77 6.30 3.80
CA ALA A 166 -7.02 6.05 5.02
C ALA A 166 -5.67 5.42 4.69
N MET A 167 -5.68 4.31 3.93
CA MET A 167 -4.47 3.61 3.51
C MET A 167 -3.47 4.53 2.77
N SER A 168 -3.90 5.27 1.74
CA SER A 168 -3.01 6.09 0.93
C SER A 168 -2.47 7.32 1.66
N MET A 169 -3.29 7.97 2.49
CA MET A 169 -2.81 9.07 3.35
C MET A 169 -1.68 8.60 4.29
N TYR A 170 -1.79 7.38 4.82
CA TYR A 170 -0.74 6.82 5.69
C TYR A 170 0.59 6.57 4.97
N TYR A 171 0.58 6.34 3.66
CA TYR A 171 1.80 6.16 2.86
C TYR A 171 2.45 7.48 2.47
N GLN A 172 1.66 8.53 2.23
CA GLN A 172 2.19 9.87 1.94
C GLN A 172 3.00 10.41 3.12
N ASP A 173 2.56 10.17 4.35
CA ASP A 173 3.32 10.54 5.56
C ASP A 173 4.69 9.84 5.62
N GLN A 174 4.81 8.60 5.11
CA GLN A 174 6.11 7.88 5.07
C GLN A 174 7.08 8.45 4.04
N VAL A 175 6.59 8.92 2.89
CA VAL A 175 7.45 9.55 1.88
C VAL A 175 8.08 10.81 2.49
N ILE A 176 7.29 11.61 3.20
CA ILE A 176 7.76 12.81 3.88
C ILE A 176 8.79 12.45 4.98
N GLU A 177 8.50 11.47 5.84
CA GLU A 177 9.45 11.03 6.89
C GLU A 177 10.79 10.53 6.30
N CYS A 178 10.74 9.80 5.18
CA CYS A 178 11.91 9.30 4.47
C CYS A 178 12.74 10.42 3.81
N GLU A 179 12.08 11.39 3.16
CA GLU A 179 12.72 12.57 2.58
C GLU A 179 13.41 13.40 3.67
N GLU A 180 12.73 13.66 4.79
CA GLU A 180 13.29 14.38 5.93
C GLU A 180 14.45 13.62 6.59
N ALA A 181 14.41 12.28 6.62
CA ALA A 181 15.52 11.46 7.13
C ALA A 181 16.73 11.50 6.18
N TYR A 182 16.48 11.46 4.87
CA TYR A 182 17.52 11.56 3.85
C TYR A 182 18.20 12.94 3.87
N ASP A 183 17.43 14.02 3.94
CA ASP A 183 17.97 15.38 3.99
C ASP A 183 18.78 15.63 5.27
N ARG A 184 18.36 15.05 6.41
CA ARG A 184 19.16 15.04 7.65
C ARG A 184 20.49 14.30 7.50
N GLN A 185 20.52 13.17 6.80
CA GLN A 185 21.75 12.42 6.54
C GLN A 185 22.69 13.14 5.56
N GLN A 186 22.14 13.95 4.66
CA GLN A 186 22.90 14.77 3.70
C GLN A 186 23.29 16.15 4.28
N GLY A 187 22.97 16.45 5.54
CA GLY A 187 23.29 17.72 6.19
C GLY A 187 22.58 18.92 5.57
N LYS A 188 21.39 18.72 4.98
CA LYS A 188 20.63 19.77 4.27
C LYS A 188 19.63 20.55 5.14
N THR A 189 19.70 20.41 6.46
CA THR A 189 18.84 21.15 7.41
C THR A 189 19.63 22.19 8.19
#